data_AF-A0A439MR41-F1
#
_entry.id   AF-A0A439MR41-F1
#
_cell.length_a   1.000
_cell.length_b   1.000
_cell.length_c   1.000
_cell.angle_alpha   90.00
_cell.angle_beta   90.00
_cell.angle_gamma   90.00
#
_symmetry.space_group_name_H-M   'P 1'
#
loop_
_entity.id
_entity.type
_entity.pdbx_description
1 polymer ?
#
loop_
_entity_poly.entity_id
_entity_poly.type
_entity_poly.pdbx_seq_one_letter_code
_entity_poly.pdbx_strand_id
1 'polypeptide(L)'
;MSGTATNDPPVNEMGLVVVGAAGRMGQALIRAIHTIPGARVAGAIERAGSPHLGKDAGELAGIGNIGVTIGDDPLPAFAKADGV
;
A
#
# COMPACT_ATOMS: atom_id res chain seq x y z
N MET A 1 -15.21 34.22 -19.53
CA MET A 1 -14.54 34.33 -18.22
C MET A 1 -14.07 32.93 -17.86
N SER A 2 -12.82 32.60 -18.23
CA SER A 2 -11.71 32.26 -17.30
C SER A 2 -12.10 31.12 -16.35
N GLY A 3 -11.61 29.90 -16.58
CA GLY A 3 -10.30 29.43 -16.11
C GLY A 3 -10.52 28.75 -14.75
N THR A 4 -10.24 27.48 -14.52
CA THR A 4 -8.96 26.79 -14.72
C THR A 4 -9.20 25.29 -14.89
N ALA A 5 -8.67 24.70 -15.97
CA ALA A 5 -8.29 23.30 -15.94
C ALA A 5 -7.25 23.16 -14.81
N THR A 6 -7.55 22.36 -13.79
CA THR A 6 -6.60 22.00 -12.74
C THR A 6 -5.51 21.17 -13.41
N ASN A 7 -4.49 21.86 -13.92
CA ASN A 7 -3.23 21.29 -14.33
C ASN A 7 -2.38 21.02 -13.07
N ASP A 8 -2.99 20.39 -12.08
CA ASP A 8 -2.24 19.86 -10.95
C ASP A 8 -1.45 18.68 -11.51
N PRO A 9 -0.11 18.66 -11.37
CA PRO A 9 0.65 17.46 -11.66
C PRO A 9 0.04 16.30 -10.86
N PRO A 10 0.03 15.06 -11.35
CA PRO A 10 -0.42 13.93 -10.55
C PRO A 10 0.31 14.03 -9.22
N VAL A 11 -0.45 14.16 -8.13
CA VAL A 11 0.13 14.20 -6.78
C VAL A 11 1.01 12.97 -6.70
N ASN A 12 2.32 13.17 -6.56
CA ASN A 12 3.24 12.05 -6.48
C ASN A 12 2.99 11.41 -5.11
N GLU A 13 2.07 10.45 -5.07
CA GLU A 13 1.68 9.80 -3.83
C GLU A 13 2.90 9.07 -3.28
N MET A 14 3.17 9.21 -1.99
CA MET A 14 4.25 8.51 -1.31
C MET A 14 3.87 7.03 -1.17
N GLY A 15 4.59 6.18 -1.88
CA GLY A 15 4.40 4.73 -1.89
C GLY A 15 5.14 4.06 -0.74
N LEU A 16 4.38 3.50 0.20
CA LEU A 16 4.94 2.83 1.38
C LEU A 16 4.75 1.31 1.28
N VAL A 17 5.81 0.56 1.53
CA VAL A 17 5.74 -0.90 1.66
C VAL A 17 5.52 -1.26 3.11
N VAL A 18 4.66 -2.25 3.36
CA VAL A 18 4.43 -2.76 4.72
C VAL A 18 4.95 -4.18 4.81
N VAL A 19 5.95 -4.40 5.66
CA VAL A 19 6.46 -5.74 6.00
C VAL A 19 5.70 -6.29 7.21
N GLY A 20 5.38 -7.59 7.18
CA GLY A 20 4.48 -8.19 8.18
C GLY A 20 3.04 -7.74 7.99
N ALA A 21 2.61 -7.58 6.73
CA ALA A 21 1.33 -6.98 6.35
C ALA A 21 0.11 -7.73 6.91
N ALA A 22 0.20 -9.04 7.10
CA ALA A 22 -0.90 -9.84 7.65
C ALA A 22 -0.95 -9.79 9.18
N GLY A 23 0.12 -9.33 9.84
CA GLY A 23 0.17 -9.13 11.28
C GLY A 23 -0.70 -7.97 11.76
N ARG A 24 -0.99 -7.94 13.07
CA ARG A 24 -1.84 -6.88 13.68
C ARG A 24 -1.30 -5.47 13.43
N MET A 25 0.02 -5.29 13.54
CA MET A 25 0.66 -3.99 13.30
C MET A 25 0.68 -3.65 11.81
N GLY A 26 0.99 -4.61 10.93
CA GLY A 26 0.95 -4.39 9.48
C GLY A 26 -0.43 -3.94 9.00
N GLN A 27 -1.49 -4.60 9.45
CA GLN A 27 -2.87 -4.18 9.16
C GLN A 27 -3.19 -2.77 9.71
N ALA A 28 -2.68 -2.42 10.90
CA ALA A 28 -2.86 -1.07 11.45
C ALA A 28 -2.14 -0.01 10.61
N LEU A 29 -0.92 -0.30 10.14
CA LEU A 29 -0.17 0.57 9.23
C LEU A 29 -0.88 0.73 7.89
N ILE A 30 -1.39 -0.36 7.30
CA ILE A 30 -2.18 -0.31 6.06
C ILE A 30 -3.39 0.62 6.22
N ARG A 31 -4.14 0.48 7.32
CA ARG A 31 -5.26 1.38 7.62
C ARG A 31 -4.81 2.83 7.77
N ALA A 32 -3.73 3.08 8.50
CA ALA A 32 -3.21 4.42 8.72
C ALA A 32 -2.76 5.08 7.40
N ILE A 33 -1.99 4.37 6.59
CA ILE A 33 -1.53 4.83 5.28
C ILE A 33 -2.72 5.21 4.38
N HIS A 34 -3.76 4.37 4.35
CA HIS A 34 -4.97 4.62 3.56
C HIS A 34 -5.72 5.91 3.96
N THR A 35 -5.54 6.39 5.20
CA THR A 35 -6.15 7.64 5.68
C THR A 35 -5.31 8.89 5.43
N ILE A 36 -4.07 8.76 4.96
CA ILE A 36 -3.14 9.88 4.76
C ILE A 36 -3.28 10.37 3.31
N PRO A 37 -3.77 11.60 3.07
CA PRO A 37 -3.79 12.16 1.72
C PRO A 37 -2.38 12.25 1.14
N GLY A 38 -2.21 11.76 -0.08
CA GLY A 38 -0.90 11.74 -0.73
C GLY A 38 0.01 10.59 -0.30
N ALA A 39 -0.50 9.56 0.39
CA ALA A 39 0.20 8.31 0.64
C ALA A 39 -0.62 7.11 0.16
N ARG A 40 0.06 6.03 -0.25
CA ARG A 40 -0.57 4.76 -0.64
C ARG A 40 0.26 3.58 -0.19
N VAL A 41 -0.39 2.43 -0.03
CA VAL A 41 0.33 1.16 0.13
C VAL A 41 0.86 0.75 -1.24
N ALA A 42 2.18 0.76 -1.42
CA ALA A 42 2.85 0.38 -2.67
C ALA A 42 3.21 -1.11 -2.71
N GLY A 43 3.28 -1.76 -1.55
CA GLY A 43 3.54 -3.20 -1.46
C GLY A 43 3.24 -3.74 -0.06
N ALA A 44 2.97 -5.04 0.01
CA ALA A 44 2.67 -5.74 1.25
C ALA A 44 3.45 -7.05 1.26
N ILE A 45 4.35 -7.20 2.24
CA ILE A 45 5.26 -8.33 2.35
C ILE A 45 4.94 -9.15 3.60
N GLU A 46 4.97 -10.46 3.44
CA GLU A 46 4.88 -11.44 4.50
C GLU A 46 5.96 -12.51 4.38
N ARG A 47 6.11 -13.32 5.43
CA ARG A 47 7.00 -14.48 5.34
C ARG A 47 6.51 -15.47 4.27
N ALA A 48 7.45 -16.14 3.62
CA ALA A 48 7.17 -17.28 2.76
C ALA A 48 6.30 -18.32 3.49
N GLY A 49 5.33 -18.89 2.77
CA GLY A 49 4.37 -19.86 3.33
C GLY A 49 3.37 -19.26 4.33
N SER A 50 3.15 -17.95 4.33
CA SER A 50 2.02 -17.36 5.05
C SER A 50 0.71 -17.76 4.36
N PRO A 51 -0.37 -18.10 5.10
CA PRO A 51 -1.69 -18.40 4.51
C PRO A 51 -2.39 -17.15 3.93
N HIS A 52 -1.73 -15.99 4.01
CA HIS A 52 -2.23 -14.70 3.54
C HIS A 52 -1.59 -14.27 2.22
N LEU A 53 -0.60 -15.02 1.72
CA LEU A 53 -0.02 -14.74 0.39
C LEU A 53 -1.10 -14.83 -0.69
N GLY A 54 -1.05 -13.91 -1.65
CA GLY A 54 -2.03 -13.81 -2.73
C GLY A 54 -3.33 -13.09 -2.37
N LYS A 55 -3.57 -12.76 -1.09
CA LYS A 55 -4.72 -11.95 -0.68
C LYS A 55 -4.45 -10.47 -0.88
N ASP A 56 -5.51 -9.67 -1.01
CA ASP A 56 -5.40 -8.22 -0.99
C ASP A 56 -5.13 -7.71 0.44
N ALA A 57 -4.18 -6.78 0.56
CA ALA A 57 -3.75 -6.21 1.82
C ALA A 57 -4.84 -5.36 2.48
N GLY A 58 -5.66 -4.66 1.68
CA GLY A 58 -6.77 -3.85 2.17
C GLY A 58 -7.93 -4.71 2.67
N GLU A 59 -8.22 -5.83 1.98
CA GLU A 59 -9.21 -6.80 2.43
C GLU A 59 -8.84 -7.37 3.81
N LEU A 60 -7.58 -7.76 4.01
CA LEU A 60 -7.12 -8.23 5.33
C LEU A 60 -7.12 -7.13 6.39
N ALA A 61 -6.84 -5.88 6.00
CA ALA A 61 -6.84 -4.75 6.93
C ALA A 61 -8.25 -4.22 7.25
N GLY A 62 -9.29 -4.69 6.54
CA GLY A 62 -10.69 -4.30 6.73
C GLY A 62 -11.08 -2.97 6.08
N ILE A 63 -10.35 -2.53 5.06
CA ILE A 63 -10.60 -1.26 4.33
C ILE A 63 -11.11 -1.45 2.91
N GLY A 64 -11.45 -2.70 2.55
CA GLY A 64 -11.85 -3.07 1.19
C GLY A 64 -10.65 -3.32 0.29
N ASN A 65 -10.91 -3.65 -0.98
CA ASN A 65 -9.87 -4.00 -1.93
C ASN A 65 -9.09 -2.75 -2.38
N ILE A 66 -7.77 -2.76 -2.19
CA ILE A 66 -6.88 -1.65 -2.57
C ILE A 66 -5.94 -2.01 -3.73
N GLY A 67 -6.06 -3.21 -4.30
CA GLY A 67 -5.26 -3.70 -5.41
C GLY A 67 -3.81 -4.03 -5.05
N VAL A 68 -3.52 -4.28 -3.77
CA VAL A 68 -2.17 -4.59 -3.29
C VAL A 68 -2.12 -6.02 -2.78
N THR A 69 -1.61 -6.91 -3.63
CA THR A 69 -1.45 -8.33 -3.28
C THR A 69 -0.30 -8.52 -2.29
N ILE A 70 -0.54 -9.34 -1.27
CA ILE A 70 0.49 -9.75 -0.31
C ILE A 70 1.41 -10.77 -0.96
N GLY A 71 2.71 -10.45 -1.03
CA GLY A 71 3.76 -11.31 -1.55
C GLY A 71 4.80 -11.67 -0.49
N ASP A 72 5.74 -12.53 -0.86
CA ASP A 72 6.89 -12.93 -0.06
C ASP A 72 8.24 -12.57 -0.70
N ASP A 73 8.24 -11.97 -1.89
CA ASP A 73 9.41 -11.39 -2.53
C ASP A 73 9.49 -9.88 -2.27
N PRO A 74 10.40 -9.42 -1.39
CA PRO A 74 10.53 -8.00 -1.05
C PRO A 74 11.20 -7.17 -2.15
N LEU A 75 11.98 -7.76 -3.06
CA LEU A 75 12.77 -6.99 -4.03
C LEU A 75 11.90 -6.17 -4.99
N PRO A 76 10.86 -6.74 -5.64
CA PRO A 76 9.97 -5.98 -6.51
C PRO A 76 9.18 -4.90 -5.76
N ALA A 77 8.85 -5.14 -4.48
CA ALA A 77 8.12 -4.19 -3.66
C ALA A 77 8.98 -2.98 -3.29
N PHE A 78 10.24 -3.20 -2.88
CA PHE A 78 11.14 -2.13 -2.50
C PHE A 78 11.61 -1.29 -3.69
N ALA A 79 11.71 -1.87 -4.90
CA ALA A 79 12.15 -1.16 -6.09
C ALA A 79 11.25 0.02 -6.51
N LYS A 80 10.01 0.06 -6.02
CA LYS A 80 8.99 1.08 -6.38
C LYS A 80 8.50 1.87 -5.17
N ALA A 81 9.17 1.73 -4.04
CA ALA A 81 8.76 2.31 -2.76
C ALA A 81 9.56 3.58 -2.44
N ASP A 82 8.88 4.55 -1.85
CA ASP A 82 9.49 5.74 -1.26
C ASP A 82 9.87 5.48 0.22
N GLY A 83 9.26 4.47 0.85
CA GLY A 83 9.56 4.03 2.22
C GLY A 83 9.10 2.60 2.51
N VAL A 84 9.63 2.01 3.57
CA VAL A 84 9.37 0.64 4.06
C VAL A 84 9.09 0.65 5.56
#